data_AF-A0AA41W610-F1
#
_entry.id   AF-A0AA41W610-F1
#
_cell.length_a   1.000
_cell.length_b   1.000
_cell.length_c   1.000
_cell.angle_alpha   90.00
_cell.angle_beta   90.00
_cell.angle_gamma   90.00
#
_symmetry.space_group_name_H-M   'P 1'
#
loop_
_entity.id
_entity.type
_entity.pdbx_description
1 polymer ?
#
loop_
_entity_poly.entity_id
_entity_poly.type
_entity_poly.pdbx_seq_one_letter_code
_entity_poly.pdbx_strand_id
1 'polypeptide(L)' 'MKIIIGLVAVIALSGCADRQAYNAIKHNKEQQCRLLQEPDYSDCMNEVNDKSYEEYEDDLKSLHEESPVPTE' A
#
# COMPACT_ATOMS: atom_id res chain seq x y z
N MET A 1 -12.43 32.89 -0.76
CA MET A 1 -11.93 32.21 -1.98
C MET A 1 -10.54 31.61 -1.82
N LYS A 2 -9.50 32.35 -1.39
CA LYS A 2 -8.12 31.85 -1.26
C LYS A 2 -7.97 30.60 -0.36
N ILE A 3 -8.71 30.56 0.76
CA ILE A 3 -8.65 29.44 1.73
C ILE A 3 -9.27 28.16 1.15
N ILE A 4 -10.38 28.29 0.41
CA ILE A 4 -11.10 27.15 -0.19
C ILE A 4 -10.24 26.48 -1.27
N ILE A 5 -9.48 27.27 -2.05
CA ILE A 5 -8.57 26.75 -3.08
C ILE A 5 -7.42 25.96 -2.45
N GLY A 6 -6.88 26.42 -1.32
CA GLY A 6 -5.85 25.68 -0.58
C GLY A 6 -6.36 24.34 -0.04
N LEU A 7 -7.60 24.28 0.44
CA LEU A 7 -8.19 23.09 1.03
C LEU A 7 -8.47 21.97 0.01
N VAL A 8 -8.88 22.34 -1.21
CA VAL A 8 -9.10 21.38 -2.32
C VAL A 8 -7.77 20.77 -2.80
N ALA A 9 -6.68 21.53 -2.77
CA ALA A 9 -5.36 21.04 -3.17
C ALA A 9 -4.80 19.97 -2.21
N VAL A 10 -5.12 20.06 -0.91
CA VAL A 10 -4.66 19.09 0.10
C VAL A 10 -5.39 17.75 -0.05
N ILE A 11 -6.69 17.77 -0.32
CA ILE A 11 -7.50 16.54 -0.47
C ILE A 11 -7.14 15.79 -1.76
N ALA A 12 -6.74 16.50 -2.83
CA ALA A 12 -6.35 15.86 -4.08
C ALA A 12 -5.03 15.05 -3.99
N LEU A 13 -4.22 15.26 -2.95
CA LEU A 13 -2.92 14.58 -2.79
C LEU A 13 -3.03 13.22 -2.08
N SER A 14 -4.15 12.90 -1.39
CA SER A 14 -4.27 11.67 -0.63
C SER A 14 -4.33 10.42 -1.53
N GLY A 15 -4.99 10.50 -2.68
CA GLY A 15 -5.15 9.35 -3.59
C GLY A 15 -3.88 8.91 -4.33
N CYS A 16 -2.79 9.71 -4.29
CA CYS A 16 -1.51 9.30 -4.86
C CYS A 16 -0.61 8.55 -3.86
N ALA A 17 -0.90 8.63 -2.56
CA ALA A 17 -0.03 8.09 -1.53
C ALA A 17 -0.12 6.55 -1.42
N ASP A 18 -1.31 5.98 -1.61
CA ASP A 18 -1.55 4.55 -1.35
C ASP A 18 -0.78 3.64 -2.31
N ARG A 19 -0.81 3.96 -3.60
CA ARG A 19 -0.06 3.21 -4.61
C ARG A 19 1.45 3.33 -4.42
N GLN A 20 1.91 4.49 -3.97
CA GLN A 20 3.32 4.70 -3.67
C GLN A 20 3.75 3.90 -2.43
N ALA A 21 2.92 3.88 -1.40
CA ALA A 21 3.16 3.09 -0.19
C ALA A 21 3.20 1.58 -0.50
N TYR A 22 2.22 1.07 -1.25
CA TYR A 22 2.22 -0.31 -1.72
C TYR A 22 3.50 -0.68 -2.46
N ASN A 23 3.89 0.14 -3.45
CA ASN A 23 5.10 -0.11 -4.23
C ASN A 23 6.36 -0.12 -3.35
N ALA A 24 6.44 0.77 -2.36
CA ALA A 24 7.56 0.80 -1.42
C ALA A 24 7.63 -0.47 -0.55
N ILE A 25 6.48 -0.93 -0.03
CA ILE A 25 6.38 -2.16 0.76
C ILE A 25 6.76 -3.38 -0.09
N LYS A 26 6.17 -3.51 -1.29
CA LYS A 26 6.48 -4.60 -2.22
C LYS A 26 7.97 -4.63 -2.55
N HIS A 27 8.53 -3.47 -2.92
CA HIS A 27 9.95 -3.35 -3.22
C HIS A 27 10.83 -3.79 -2.04
N ASN A 28 10.49 -3.38 -0.82
CA ASN A 28 11.24 -3.80 0.37
C ASN A 28 11.21 -5.32 0.57
N LYS A 29 10.04 -5.95 0.41
CA LYS A 29 9.90 -7.41 0.51
C LYS A 29 10.73 -8.14 -0.56
N GLU A 30 10.73 -7.64 -1.80
CA GLU A 30 11.60 -8.19 -2.87
C GLU A 30 13.09 -8.10 -2.52
N GLN A 31 13.53 -7.03 -1.85
CA GLN A 31 14.91 -6.91 -1.37
C GLN A 31 15.21 -7.98 -0.31
N GLN A 32 14.26 -8.25 0.59
CA GLN A 32 14.42 -9.27 1.62
C GLN A 32 14.47 -10.68 1.03
N CYS A 33 13.62 -11.00 0.05
CA CYS A 33 13.65 -12.29 -0.63
C CYS A 33 15.03 -12.58 -1.25
N ARG A 34 15.69 -11.55 -1.82
CA ARG A 34 17.04 -11.67 -2.41
C ARG A 34 18.15 -12.06 -1.44
N LEU A 35 17.91 -11.98 -0.14
CA LEU A 35 18.87 -12.42 0.89
C LEU A 35 18.77 -13.94 1.15
N LEU A 36 17.71 -14.59 0.67
CA LEU A 36 17.45 -16.01 0.84
C LEU A 36 18.16 -16.82 -0.25
N GLN A 37 18.40 -18.10 0.04
CA GLN A 37 18.89 -19.07 -0.94
C GLN A 37 17.72 -19.87 -1.51
N GLU A 38 17.94 -20.59 -2.60
CA GLU A 38 16.94 -21.54 -3.11
C GLU A 38 16.70 -22.68 -2.12
N PRO A 39 15.44 -23.13 -1.92
CA PRO A 39 14.21 -22.73 -2.64
C PRO A 39 13.48 -21.51 -2.04
N ASP A 40 13.88 -21.07 -0.85
CA ASP A 40 13.20 -20.02 -0.07
C ASP A 40 13.12 -18.68 -0.83
N TYR A 41 14.11 -18.38 -1.68
CA TYR A 41 14.06 -17.25 -2.59
C TYR A 41 12.84 -17.31 -3.53
N SER A 42 12.65 -18.44 -4.23
CA SER A 42 11.55 -18.64 -5.18
C SER A 42 10.21 -18.53 -4.47
N ASP A 43 10.05 -19.20 -3.34
CA ASP A 43 8.78 -19.21 -2.59
C ASP A 43 8.44 -17.81 -2.05
N CYS A 44 9.42 -17.10 -1.49
CA CYS A 44 9.26 -15.71 -1.06
C CYS A 44 8.88 -14.79 -2.22
N MET A 45 9.56 -14.91 -3.37
CA MET A 45 9.30 -14.05 -4.51
C MET A 45 7.93 -14.32 -5.13
N ASN A 46 7.46 -15.58 -5.10
CA ASN A 46 6.10 -15.94 -5.51
C ASN A 46 5.06 -15.29 -4.59
N GLU A 47 5.23 -15.40 -3.27
CA GLU A 47 4.31 -14.79 -2.30
C GLU A 47 4.22 -13.26 -2.46
N VAL A 48 5.36 -12.58 -2.67
CA VAL A 48 5.40 -11.12 -2.84
C VAL A 48 4.73 -10.66 -4.14
N ASN A 49 4.70 -11.52 -5.17
CA ASN A 49 4.10 -11.21 -6.46
C ASN A 49 2.68 -11.76 -6.64
N ASP A 50 2.20 -12.58 -5.70
CA ASP A 50 0.87 -13.18 -5.74
C ASP A 50 -0.23 -12.12 -5.59
N LYS A 51 -0.02 -11.14 -4.72
CA LYS A 51 -0.97 -10.05 -4.50
C LYS A 51 -0.78 -8.89 -5.47
N SER A 52 -1.86 -8.48 -6.11
CA SER A 52 -1.96 -7.25 -6.88
C SER A 52 -2.21 -6.02 -5.99
N TYR A 53 -2.02 -4.82 -6.54
CA TYR A 53 -2.36 -3.58 -5.85
C TYR A 53 -3.86 -3.47 -5.57
N GLU A 54 -4.70 -3.98 -6.49
CA GLU A 54 -6.16 -3.93 -6.38
C GLU A 54 -6.63 -4.80 -5.19
N GLU A 55 -6.07 -5.99 -5.04
CA GLU A 55 -6.35 -6.85 -3.88
C GLU A 55 -5.86 -6.23 -2.56
N TYR A 56 -4.69 -5.57 -2.58
CA TYR A 56 -4.20 -4.82 -1.41
C TYR A 56 -5.13 -3.65 -1.04
N GLU A 57 -5.68 -2.95 -2.03
CA GLU A 57 -6.62 -1.84 -1.82
C GLU A 57 -7.95 -2.34 -1.25
N ASP A 58 -8.44 -3.47 -1.73
CA ASP A 58 -9.67 -4.09 -1.25
C ASP A 58 -9.51 -4.70 0.16
N ASP A 59 -8.35 -5.30 0.46
CA ASP A 59 -7.96 -5.70 1.81
C ASP A 59 -8.00 -4.49 2.77
N LEU A 60 -7.45 -3.33 2.36
CA LEU A 60 -7.49 -2.11 3.18
C LEU A 60 -8.92 -1.58 3.40
N LYS A 61 -9.77 -1.60 2.37
CA LYS A 61 -11.16 -1.16 2.48
C LYS A 61 -11.96 -2.05 3.42
N SER A 62 -11.80 -3.36 3.31
CA SER A 62 -12.47 -4.33 4.18
C SER A 62 -12.02 -4.22 5.64
N LEU A 63 -10.74 -3.93 5.89
CA LEU A 63 -10.23 -3.65 7.24
C LEU A 63 -10.78 -2.34 7.85
N HIS A 64 -11.08 -1.33 7.03
CA HIS A 64 -11.72 -0.09 7.49
C HIS A 64 -13.23 -0.22 7.69
N GLU A 65 -13.87 -1.25 7.14
CA GLU A 65 -15.31 -1.51 7.33
C GLU A 65 -15.64 -2.17 8.68
N GLU A 66 -14.69 -2.91 9.28
CA GLU A 66 -14.86 -3.54 10.60
C GLU A 66 -14.42 -2.68 11.81
N SER A 67 -13.78 -1.52 11.59
CA SER A 67 -13.36 -0.64 12.70
C SER A 67 -13.65 0.82 12.41
N PRO A 68 -14.59 1.49 13.11
CA PRO A 68 -14.69 2.94 13.06
C PRO A 68 -13.38 3.52 13.62
N VAL A 69 -12.53 4.06 12.76
CA VAL A 69 -11.29 4.75 13.17
C VAL A 69 -11.69 6.00 13.96
N PRO A 70 -11.19 6.20 15.19
CA PRO A 70 -11.38 7.45 15.90
C PRO A 70 -10.62 8.55 15.16
N THR A 71 -11.33 9.58 14.71
CA THR A 71 -10.74 10.84 14.30
C THR A 71 -10.30 11.60 15.55
N GLU A 72 -8.99 11.69 15.80
CA GLU A 72 -8.41 12.73 16.67
C GLU A 72 -8.36 14.09 15.95
#